data_AF-A0AAE5WQ52-F1
#
_entry.id   AF-A0AAE5WQ52-F1
#
_cell.length_a   1.000
_cell.length_b   1.000
_cell.length_c   1.000
_cell.angle_alpha   90.00
_cell.angle_beta   90.00
_cell.angle_gamma   90.00
#
_symmetry.space_group_name_H-M   'P 1'
#
loop_
_entity.id
_entity.type
_entity.pdbx_description
1 polymer ?
#
loop_
_entity_poly.entity_id
_entity_poly.type
_entity_poly.pdbx_seq_one_letter_code
_entity_poly.pdbx_strand_id
1 'polypeptide(L)'
;MQSKRERHQALLKSREALIENLAGLRAEQSIALIDGMEFTRGADIRALTDDLQALDAAIDVASAAADAEEERQRATSNVERRQQDLQQFDGNSERWLTIVAHIEAAVGSVVAWLAELHTLASEMESFALPVSGERVLPSLNHQNIGIRMSERIARALAPLDPASVGAFGIIRWQPQPGRKEDWVAEERAQLDGLIGHLRRVSEQYIAEQSAIAKEE
;
A
#
# COMPACT_ATOMS: atom_id res chain seq x y z
N MET A 1 -37.89 -21.83 -10.85
CA MET A 1 -38.05 -22.20 -9.43
C MET A 1 -38.18 -20.92 -8.64
N GLN A 2 -39.24 -20.74 -7.84
CA GLN A 2 -39.38 -19.57 -6.95
C GLN A 2 -38.31 -19.59 -5.85
N SER A 3 -37.74 -18.43 -5.52
CA SER A 3 -36.80 -18.28 -4.40
C SER A 3 -37.50 -18.54 -3.05
N LYS A 4 -36.75 -18.91 -2.00
CA LYS A 4 -37.33 -19.13 -0.66
C LYS A 4 -38.02 -17.86 -0.12
N ARG A 5 -37.49 -16.68 -0.45
CA ARG A 5 -38.06 -15.38 -0.10
C ARG A 5 -39.36 -15.08 -0.87
N GLU A 6 -39.42 -15.45 -2.15
CA GLU A 6 -40.66 -15.40 -2.95
C GLU A 6 -41.74 -16.35 -2.41
N ARG A 7 -41.35 -17.56 -1.98
CA ARG A 7 -42.27 -18.50 -1.32
C ARG A 7 -42.77 -17.97 0.01
N HIS A 8 -41.91 -17.41 0.85
CA HIS A 8 -42.31 -16.77 2.11
C HIS A 8 -43.32 -15.62 1.87
N GLN A 9 -43.06 -14.75 0.88
CA GLN A 9 -44.01 -13.69 0.50
C GLN A 9 -45.33 -14.24 -0.05
N ALA A 10 -45.31 -15.34 -0.80
CA ALA A 10 -46.53 -15.98 -1.28
C ALA A 10 -47.37 -16.57 -0.12
N LEU A 11 -46.72 -17.17 0.88
CA LEU A 11 -47.39 -17.70 2.08
C LEU A 11 -47.99 -16.58 2.93
N LEU A 12 -47.28 -15.45 3.12
CA LEU A 12 -47.80 -14.27 3.82
C LEU A 12 -49.07 -13.71 3.13
N LYS A 13 -49.06 -13.60 1.80
CA LYS A 13 -50.23 -13.18 1.03
C LYS A 13 -51.40 -14.16 1.15
N SER A 14 -51.12 -15.47 1.11
CA SER A 14 -52.14 -16.49 1.32
C SER A 14 -52.76 -16.40 2.71
N ARG A 15 -51.97 -16.05 3.72
CA ARG A 15 -52.41 -15.87 5.10
C ARG A 15 -53.34 -14.67 5.24
N GLU A 16 -52.98 -13.53 4.65
CA GLU A 16 -53.83 -12.33 4.65
C GLU A 16 -55.21 -12.62 4.04
N ALA A 17 -55.26 -13.33 2.91
CA ALA A 17 -56.51 -13.73 2.27
C ALA A 17 -57.37 -14.66 3.15
N LEU A 18 -56.75 -15.62 3.85
CA LEU A 18 -57.46 -16.52 4.76
C LEU A 18 -57.97 -15.81 6.02
N ILE A 19 -57.21 -14.84 6.55
CA ILE A 19 -57.64 -13.98 7.68
C ILE A 19 -58.87 -13.16 7.28
N GLU A 20 -58.86 -12.56 6.09
CA GLU A 20 -59.99 -11.77 5.58
C GLU A 20 -61.25 -12.64 5.43
N ASN A 21 -61.11 -13.83 4.86
CA ASN A 21 -62.20 -14.80 4.73
C ASN A 21 -62.76 -15.26 6.09
N LEU A 22 -61.87 -15.54 7.07
CA LEU A 22 -62.28 -15.90 8.42
C LEU A 22 -63.01 -14.75 9.12
N ALA A 23 -62.55 -13.51 8.95
CA ALA A 23 -63.21 -12.32 9.51
C ALA A 23 -64.61 -12.12 8.91
N GLY A 24 -64.76 -12.31 7.60
CA GLY A 24 -66.06 -12.30 6.92
C GLY A 24 -67.03 -13.35 7.48
N LEU A 25 -66.57 -14.60 7.65
CA LEU A 25 -67.38 -15.67 8.21
C LEU A 25 -67.77 -15.45 9.67
N ARG A 26 -66.88 -14.86 10.48
CA ARG A 26 -67.23 -14.50 11.87
C ARG A 26 -68.24 -13.36 11.93
N ALA A 27 -68.19 -12.41 11.00
CA ALA A 27 -69.20 -11.37 10.87
C ALA A 27 -70.57 -11.97 10.49
N GLU A 28 -70.61 -12.87 9.51
CA GLU A 28 -71.83 -13.61 9.12
C GLU A 28 -72.41 -14.40 10.30
N GLN A 29 -71.56 -15.11 11.06
CA GLN A 29 -71.96 -15.83 12.27
C GLN A 29 -72.56 -14.89 13.32
N SER A 30 -71.95 -13.71 13.53
CA SER A 30 -72.43 -12.73 14.50
C SER A 30 -73.80 -12.17 14.08
N ILE A 31 -74.00 -11.90 12.79
CA ILE A 31 -75.28 -11.44 12.25
C ILE A 31 -76.36 -12.51 12.45
N ALA A 32 -76.09 -13.76 12.06
CA ALA A 32 -77.04 -14.86 12.26
C ALA A 32 -77.44 -15.03 13.74
N LEU A 33 -76.49 -14.84 14.66
CA LEU A 33 -76.73 -14.93 16.10
C LEU A 33 -77.56 -13.75 16.64
N ILE A 34 -77.36 -12.54 16.12
CA ILE A 34 -78.19 -11.35 16.44
C ILE A 34 -79.62 -11.54 15.91
N ASP A 35 -79.77 -12.05 14.69
CA ASP A 35 -81.05 -12.24 14.02
C ASP A 35 -81.81 -13.50 14.50
N GLY A 36 -81.21 -14.29 15.39
CA GLY A 36 -81.80 -15.52 15.94
C GLY A 36 -81.90 -16.67 14.94
N MET A 37 -81.09 -16.63 13.87
CA MET A 37 -81.03 -17.66 12.83
C MET A 37 -79.91 -18.68 13.09
N GLU A 38 -80.08 -19.90 12.60
CA GLU A 38 -79.05 -20.93 12.68
C GLU A 38 -77.90 -20.66 11.69
N PHE A 39 -76.66 -20.64 12.18
CA PHE A 39 -75.47 -20.51 11.35
C PHE A 39 -74.92 -21.88 10.95
N THR A 40 -75.04 -22.23 9.66
CA THR A 40 -74.70 -23.57 9.14
C THR A 40 -73.23 -23.75 8.76
N ARG A 41 -72.44 -22.67 8.68
CA ARG A 41 -71.05 -22.68 8.22
C ARG A 41 -70.00 -22.75 9.35
N GLY A 42 -70.38 -23.26 10.51
CA GLY A 42 -69.47 -23.39 11.66
C GLY A 42 -68.31 -24.39 11.45
N ALA A 43 -68.44 -25.31 10.49
CA ALA A 43 -67.36 -26.19 10.07
C ALA A 43 -66.30 -25.45 9.24
N ASP A 44 -66.71 -24.53 8.36
CA ASP A 44 -65.82 -23.71 7.53
C ASP A 44 -64.91 -22.83 8.40
N ILE A 45 -65.45 -22.26 9.50
CA ILE A 45 -64.66 -21.47 10.46
C ILE A 45 -63.57 -22.32 11.13
N ARG A 46 -63.90 -23.56 11.51
CA ARG A 46 -62.93 -24.48 12.13
C ARG A 46 -61.85 -24.89 11.14
N ALA A 47 -62.24 -25.32 9.94
CA ALA A 47 -61.31 -25.68 8.87
C ALA A 47 -60.35 -24.52 8.53
N LEU A 48 -60.88 -23.30 8.37
CA LEU A 48 -60.04 -22.12 8.10
C LEU A 48 -59.13 -21.73 9.28
N THR A 49 -59.56 -21.99 10.52
CA THR A 49 -58.71 -21.76 11.69
C THR A 49 -57.55 -22.75 11.72
N ASP A 50 -57.80 -24.03 11.42
CA ASP A 50 -56.77 -25.07 11.34
C ASP A 50 -55.82 -24.81 10.17
N ASP A 51 -56.34 -24.40 9.02
CA ASP A 51 -55.54 -24.02 7.84
C ASP A 51 -54.65 -22.81 8.13
N LEU A 52 -55.16 -21.81 8.87
CA LEU A 52 -54.36 -20.66 9.31
C LEU A 52 -53.24 -21.08 10.27
N GLN A 53 -53.49 -22.01 11.21
CA GLN A 53 -52.44 -22.51 12.10
C GLN A 53 -51.36 -23.30 11.36
N ALA A 54 -51.77 -24.15 10.41
CA ALA A 54 -50.83 -24.89 9.56
C ALA A 54 -50.01 -23.93 8.68
N LEU A 55 -50.64 -22.87 8.16
CA LEU A 55 -49.98 -21.86 7.35
C LEU A 55 -49.00 -21.02 8.16
N ASP A 56 -49.33 -20.66 9.40
CA ASP A 56 -48.43 -19.93 10.31
C ASP A 56 -47.17 -20.75 10.60
N ALA A 57 -47.33 -22.04 10.91
CA ALA A 57 -46.19 -22.94 11.09
C ALA A 57 -45.34 -23.08 9.82
N ALA A 58 -45.96 -23.10 8.63
CA ALA A 58 -45.24 -23.14 7.36
C ALA A 58 -44.50 -21.82 7.06
N ILE A 59 -45.06 -20.68 7.44
CA ILE A 59 -44.43 -19.36 7.32
C ILE A 59 -43.19 -19.27 8.19
N ASP A 60 -43.27 -19.71 9.45
CA ASP A 60 -42.12 -19.70 10.37
C ASP A 60 -40.94 -20.52 9.82
N VAL A 61 -41.22 -21.73 9.32
CA VAL A 61 -40.21 -22.60 8.70
C VAL A 61 -39.64 -21.97 7.42
N ALA A 62 -40.50 -21.36 6.58
CA ALA A 62 -40.07 -20.71 5.35
C ALA A 62 -39.21 -19.47 5.62
N SER A 63 -39.55 -18.69 6.65
CA SER A 63 -38.79 -17.51 7.09
C SER A 63 -37.40 -17.91 7.56
N ALA A 64 -37.30 -18.88 8.49
CA ALA A 64 -36.02 -19.37 8.99
C ALA A 64 -35.14 -19.96 7.87
N ALA A 65 -35.75 -20.66 6.91
CA ALA A 65 -35.03 -21.21 5.76
C ALA A 65 -34.55 -20.14 4.76
N ALA A 66 -35.25 -19.00 4.67
CA ALA A 66 -34.85 -17.86 3.86
C ALA A 66 -33.70 -17.08 4.53
N ASP A 67 -33.80 -16.81 5.83
CA ASP A 67 -32.75 -16.14 6.60
C ASP A 67 -31.43 -16.94 6.58
N ALA A 68 -31.51 -18.26 6.78
CA ALA A 68 -30.34 -19.14 6.71
C ALA A 68 -29.69 -19.17 5.30
N GLU A 69 -30.50 -19.04 4.25
CA GLU A 69 -30.01 -18.97 2.88
C GLU A 69 -29.29 -17.65 2.60
N GLU A 70 -29.86 -16.53 3.06
CA GLU A 70 -29.23 -15.22 2.94
C GLU A 70 -27.93 -15.13 3.72
N GLU A 71 -27.90 -15.68 4.93
CA GLU A 71 -26.69 -15.72 5.73
C GLU A 71 -25.61 -16.58 5.05
N ARG A 72 -25.99 -17.72 4.47
CA ARG A 72 -25.06 -18.56 3.68
C ARG A 72 -24.52 -17.81 2.46
N GLN A 73 -25.37 -17.08 1.73
CA GLN A 73 -24.95 -16.30 0.57
C GLN A 73 -24.00 -15.16 0.96
N ARG A 74 -24.30 -14.44 2.06
CA ARG A 74 -23.41 -13.41 2.62
C ARG A 74 -22.07 -13.99 3.06
N ALA A 75 -22.08 -15.11 3.78
CA ALA A 75 -20.86 -15.80 4.20
C ALA A 75 -20.01 -16.23 3.01
N THR A 76 -20.64 -16.78 1.95
CA THR A 76 -19.93 -17.18 0.72
C THR A 76 -19.29 -15.98 0.02
N SER A 77 -20.03 -14.89 -0.15
CA SER A 77 -19.50 -13.65 -0.75
C SER A 77 -18.36 -13.05 0.08
N ASN A 78 -18.45 -13.08 1.41
CA ASN A 78 -17.38 -12.64 2.29
C ASN A 78 -16.13 -13.52 2.15
N VAL A 79 -16.28 -14.84 2.03
CA VAL A 79 -15.15 -15.76 1.81
C VAL A 79 -14.46 -15.46 0.48
N GLU A 80 -15.22 -15.32 -0.61
CA GLU A 80 -14.67 -14.97 -1.94
C GLU A 80 -13.90 -13.65 -1.90
N ARG A 81 -14.46 -12.63 -1.25
CA ARG A 81 -13.79 -11.33 -1.06
C ARG A 81 -12.47 -11.48 -0.30
N ARG A 82 -12.48 -12.26 0.80
CA ARG A 82 -11.25 -12.50 1.58
C ARG A 82 -10.21 -13.30 0.82
N GLN A 83 -10.63 -14.23 -0.04
CA GLN A 83 -9.71 -14.96 -0.91
C GLN A 83 -9.05 -14.03 -1.94
N GLN A 84 -9.81 -13.09 -2.52
CA GLN A 84 -9.25 -12.07 -3.42
C GLN A 84 -8.28 -11.13 -2.68
N ASP A 85 -8.66 -10.67 -1.47
CA ASP A 85 -7.78 -9.84 -0.63
C ASP A 85 -6.44 -10.56 -0.34
N LEU A 86 -6.49 -11.86 -0.03
CA LEU A 86 -5.30 -12.69 0.23
C LEU A 86 -4.43 -12.84 -1.03
N GLN A 87 -5.02 -13.16 -2.17
CA GLN A 87 -4.27 -13.28 -3.43
C GLN A 87 -3.57 -11.96 -3.79
N GLN A 88 -4.24 -10.83 -3.59
CA GLN A 88 -3.65 -9.52 -3.83
C GLN A 88 -2.51 -9.24 -2.84
N PHE A 89 -2.68 -9.61 -1.57
CA PHE A 89 -1.65 -9.45 -0.55
C PHE A 89 -0.41 -10.30 -0.84
N ASP A 90 -0.59 -11.55 -1.26
CA ASP A 90 0.49 -12.45 -1.63
C ASP A 90 1.27 -11.91 -2.84
N GLY A 91 0.55 -11.44 -3.87
CA GLY A 91 1.19 -10.81 -5.04
C GLY A 91 1.95 -9.52 -4.69
N ASN A 92 1.41 -8.71 -3.78
CA ASN A 92 2.13 -7.53 -3.28
C ASN A 92 3.36 -7.91 -2.46
N SER A 93 3.29 -9.00 -1.69
CA SER A 93 4.40 -9.50 -0.87
C SER A 93 5.54 -10.05 -1.73
N GLU A 94 5.23 -10.81 -2.76
CA GLU A 94 6.22 -11.30 -3.73
C GLU A 94 6.89 -10.13 -4.47
N ARG A 95 6.09 -9.14 -4.90
CA ARG A 95 6.61 -7.92 -5.52
C ARG A 95 7.51 -7.14 -4.57
N TRP A 96 7.13 -7.01 -3.30
CA TRP A 96 7.95 -6.36 -2.27
C TRP A 96 9.30 -7.06 -2.13
N LEU A 97 9.31 -8.38 -1.95
CA LEU A 97 10.53 -9.16 -1.80
C LEU A 97 11.43 -9.09 -3.04
N THR A 98 10.84 -9.09 -4.23
CA THR A 98 11.56 -8.90 -5.50
C THR A 98 12.24 -7.53 -5.55
N ILE A 99 11.55 -6.47 -5.14
CA ILE A 99 12.14 -5.12 -5.07
C ILE A 99 13.26 -5.08 -4.04
N VAL A 100 13.08 -5.70 -2.86
CA VAL A 100 14.13 -5.78 -1.83
C VAL A 100 15.38 -6.49 -2.36
N ALA A 101 15.23 -7.60 -3.08
CA ALA A 101 16.36 -8.30 -3.69
C ALA A 101 17.10 -7.43 -4.73
N HIS A 102 16.37 -6.64 -5.53
CA HIS A 102 17.00 -5.69 -6.45
C HIS A 102 17.73 -4.56 -5.71
N ILE A 103 17.17 -4.06 -4.61
CA ILE A 103 17.83 -3.04 -3.77
C ILE A 103 19.11 -3.62 -3.17
N GLU A 104 19.08 -4.84 -2.64
CA GLU A 104 20.26 -5.52 -2.10
C GLU A 104 21.38 -5.63 -3.14
N ALA A 105 21.06 -6.09 -4.35
CA ALA A 105 22.02 -6.19 -5.45
C ALA A 105 22.58 -4.81 -5.87
N ALA A 106 21.73 -3.79 -5.90
CA ALA A 106 22.14 -2.42 -6.20
C ALA A 106 23.09 -1.85 -5.13
N VAL A 107 22.81 -2.09 -3.85
CA VAL A 107 23.68 -1.69 -2.73
C VAL A 107 25.04 -2.37 -2.87
N GLY A 108 25.08 -3.67 -3.16
CA GLY A 108 26.34 -4.38 -3.42
C GLY A 108 27.16 -3.75 -4.56
N SER A 109 26.50 -3.37 -5.65
CA SER A 109 27.13 -2.70 -6.79
C SER A 109 27.68 -1.31 -6.42
N VAL A 110 26.91 -0.53 -5.67
CA VAL A 110 27.33 0.80 -5.17
C VAL A 110 28.56 0.69 -4.27
N VAL A 111 28.60 -0.30 -3.36
CA VAL A 111 29.76 -0.53 -2.50
C VAL A 111 31.00 -0.88 -3.33
N ALA A 112 30.87 -1.71 -4.37
CA ALA A 112 31.97 -2.03 -5.27
C ALA A 112 32.50 -0.79 -6.02
N TRP A 113 31.62 0.06 -6.55
CA TRP A 113 32.02 1.31 -7.21
C TRP A 113 32.67 2.31 -6.25
N LEU A 114 32.21 2.39 -5.00
CA LEU A 114 32.85 3.23 -3.98
C LEU A 114 34.26 2.74 -3.64
N ALA A 115 34.49 1.43 -3.64
CA ALA A 115 35.83 0.87 -3.46
C ALA A 115 36.76 1.22 -4.64
N GLU A 116 36.27 1.12 -5.87
CA GLU A 116 37.03 1.54 -7.06
C GLU A 116 37.36 3.04 -7.04
N LEU A 117 36.37 3.87 -6.70
CA LEU A 117 36.56 5.32 -6.53
C LEU A 117 37.61 5.63 -5.44
N HIS A 118 37.62 4.87 -4.36
CA HIS A 118 38.62 5.01 -3.30
C HIS A 118 40.05 4.66 -3.77
N THR A 119 40.20 3.60 -4.57
CA THR A 119 41.48 3.24 -5.20
C THR A 119 41.96 4.38 -6.11
N LEU A 120 41.12 4.88 -7.01
CA LEU A 120 41.45 5.98 -7.90
C LEU A 120 41.83 7.26 -7.15
N ALA A 121 41.08 7.61 -6.10
CA ALA A 121 41.37 8.78 -5.29
C ALA A 121 42.74 8.67 -4.60
N SER A 122 43.08 7.47 -4.11
CA SER A 122 44.39 7.19 -3.48
C SER A 122 45.54 7.28 -4.47
N GLU A 123 45.36 6.76 -5.69
CA GLU A 123 46.33 6.91 -6.79
C GLU A 123 46.55 8.38 -7.14
N MET A 124 45.47 9.17 -7.26
CA MET A 124 45.55 10.61 -7.54
C MET A 124 46.23 11.40 -6.41
N GLU A 125 45.95 11.09 -5.14
CA GLU A 125 46.65 11.69 -3.99
C GLU A 125 48.15 11.37 -4.01
N SER A 126 48.52 10.12 -4.31
CA SER A 126 49.92 9.71 -4.40
C SER A 126 50.71 10.44 -5.48
N PHE A 127 50.05 10.78 -6.59
CA PHE A 127 50.64 11.59 -7.66
C PHE A 127 50.77 13.06 -7.27
N ALA A 128 49.80 13.59 -6.52
CA ALA A 128 49.76 15.01 -6.19
C ALA A 128 50.71 15.39 -5.04
N LEU A 129 50.93 14.50 -4.07
CA LEU A 129 51.74 14.77 -2.88
C LEU A 129 53.17 15.26 -3.19
N PRO A 130 53.93 14.67 -4.13
CA PRO A 130 55.27 15.13 -4.49
C PRO A 130 55.27 16.48 -5.23
N VAL A 131 54.13 16.85 -5.81
CA VAL A 131 53.99 17.97 -6.75
C VAL A 131 53.49 19.23 -6.04
N SER A 132 52.51 19.09 -5.15
CA SER A 132 51.92 20.22 -4.42
C SER A 132 52.54 20.46 -3.05
N GLY A 133 53.21 19.44 -2.47
CA GLY A 133 53.65 19.46 -1.07
C GLY A 133 52.50 19.43 -0.06
N GLU A 134 51.24 19.39 -0.53
CA GLU A 134 50.05 19.32 0.33
C GLU A 134 49.82 17.88 0.77
N ARG A 135 49.76 17.65 2.08
CA ARG A 135 49.58 16.31 2.65
C ARG A 135 48.16 15.75 2.52
N VAL A 136 47.17 16.60 2.23
CA VAL A 136 45.76 16.22 2.18
C VAL A 136 45.06 17.00 1.07
N LEU A 137 44.39 16.30 0.16
CA LEU A 137 43.53 16.89 -0.86
C LEU A 137 42.06 16.63 -0.51
N PRO A 138 41.33 17.63 0.04
CA PRO A 138 39.99 17.42 0.58
C PRO A 138 38.98 16.78 -0.38
N SER A 139 39.10 17.04 -1.68
CA SER A 139 38.20 16.49 -2.72
C SER A 139 38.39 14.98 -2.93
N LEU A 140 39.62 14.48 -2.74
CA LEU A 140 40.02 13.08 -2.92
C LEU A 140 40.03 12.29 -1.61
N ASN A 141 39.99 12.98 -0.46
CA ASN A 141 39.96 12.34 0.83
C ASN A 141 38.76 11.38 0.96
N HIS A 142 39.05 10.11 1.26
CA HIS A 142 38.06 9.03 1.35
C HIS A 142 36.91 9.31 2.33
N GLN A 143 37.17 9.98 3.45
CA GLN A 143 36.13 10.35 4.42
C GLN A 143 35.17 11.38 3.79
N ASN A 144 35.71 12.36 3.07
CA ASN A 144 34.91 13.38 2.40
C ASN A 144 34.10 12.80 1.24
N ILE A 145 34.65 11.86 0.48
CA ILE A 145 33.90 11.12 -0.55
C ILE A 145 32.71 10.37 0.08
N GLY A 146 32.94 9.66 1.18
CA GLY A 146 31.89 8.95 1.91
C GLY A 146 30.79 9.87 2.44
N ILE A 147 31.16 11.03 2.98
CA ILE A 147 30.21 12.05 3.47
C ILE A 147 29.37 12.60 2.30
N ARG A 148 29.98 12.98 1.17
CA ARG A 148 29.26 13.50 -0.01
C ARG A 148 28.26 12.48 -0.57
N MET A 149 28.65 11.22 -0.66
CA MET A 149 27.77 10.15 -1.15
C MET A 149 26.62 9.87 -0.19
N SER A 150 26.89 9.87 1.12
CA SER A 150 25.85 9.72 2.15
C SER A 150 24.84 10.86 2.13
N GLU A 151 25.31 12.10 1.97
CA GLU A 151 24.48 13.29 1.80
C GLU A 151 23.57 13.17 0.57
N ARG A 152 24.12 12.78 -0.58
CA ARG A 152 23.37 12.56 -1.83
C ARG A 152 22.26 11.51 -1.69
N ILE A 153 22.59 10.36 -1.07
CA ILE A 153 21.60 9.31 -0.79
C ILE A 153 20.50 9.84 0.14
N ALA A 154 20.87 10.54 1.21
CA ALA A 154 19.91 11.10 2.16
C ALA A 154 18.96 12.11 1.49
N ARG A 155 19.47 12.99 0.63
CA ARG A 155 18.64 13.94 -0.13
C ARG A 155 17.71 13.24 -1.12
N ALA A 156 18.17 12.18 -1.79
CA ALA A 156 17.34 11.38 -2.70
C ALA A 156 16.22 10.63 -1.97
N LEU A 157 16.46 10.23 -0.72
CA LEU A 157 15.47 9.56 0.14
C LEU A 157 14.49 10.53 0.81
N ALA A 158 14.86 11.80 1.02
CA ALA A 158 14.03 12.79 1.71
C ALA A 158 12.60 12.97 1.18
N PRO A 159 12.30 12.86 -0.13
CA PRO A 159 10.93 12.95 -0.65
C PRO A 159 10.04 11.75 -0.31
N LEU A 160 10.62 10.59 0.05
CA LEU A 160 9.87 9.37 0.34
C LEU A 160 9.16 9.41 1.70
N ASP A 161 9.59 10.30 2.60
CA ASP A 161 8.98 10.49 3.90
C ASP A 161 8.83 11.99 4.24
N PRO A 162 7.67 12.60 3.93
CA PRO A 162 7.38 13.99 4.26
C PRO A 162 7.32 14.26 5.78
N ALA A 163 7.12 13.23 6.61
CA ALA A 163 7.03 13.34 8.06
C ALA A 163 8.40 13.16 8.73
N SER A 164 9.31 12.41 8.10
CA SER A 164 10.70 12.20 8.55
C SER A 164 11.72 13.06 7.81
N VAL A 165 11.31 14.26 7.40
CA VAL A 165 12.24 15.32 6.99
C VAL A 165 13.26 15.55 8.12
N GLY A 166 14.41 14.89 8.02
CA GLY A 166 15.53 15.03 8.94
C GLY A 166 15.75 13.94 9.99
N ALA A 167 15.29 12.69 9.81
CA ALA A 167 15.53 11.62 10.80
C ALA A 167 16.11 10.33 10.20
N PHE A 168 17.29 10.42 9.58
CA PHE A 168 18.24 9.30 9.59
C PHE A 168 19.44 9.71 10.45
N GLY A 169 19.55 9.16 11.66
CA GLY A 169 20.81 9.04 12.40
C GLY A 169 21.66 10.29 12.72
N ILE A 170 21.12 11.52 12.69
CA ILE A 170 21.78 12.80 13.04
C ILE A 170 22.53 13.49 11.87
N ILE A 171 21.92 13.61 10.68
CA ILE A 171 22.22 14.76 9.79
C ILE A 171 20.92 15.28 9.16
N ARG A 172 20.64 16.58 9.33
CA ARG A 172 19.47 17.26 8.75
C ARG A 172 19.81 17.78 7.35
N TRP A 173 19.38 17.08 6.32
CA TRP A 173 19.46 17.57 4.94
C TRP A 173 18.06 18.03 4.51
N GLN A 174 17.87 19.34 4.39
CA GLN A 174 16.60 19.87 3.89
C GLN A 174 16.45 19.49 2.41
N PRO A 175 15.32 18.88 1.99
CA PRO A 175 15.04 18.71 0.58
C PRO A 175 15.04 20.08 -0.10
N GLN A 176 15.73 20.21 -1.23
CA GLN A 176 15.73 21.41 -2.07
C GLN A 176 14.77 21.17 -3.24
N PRO A 177 13.45 21.41 -3.07
CA PRO A 177 12.48 21.20 -4.14
C PRO A 177 12.84 22.05 -5.36
N GLY A 178 12.92 21.40 -6.53
CA GLY A 178 13.18 22.07 -7.82
C GLY A 178 14.64 22.10 -8.27
N ARG A 179 15.60 21.65 -7.46
CA ARG A 179 16.99 21.48 -7.91
C ARG A 179 17.13 20.17 -8.68
N LYS A 180 17.51 20.24 -9.96
CA LYS A 180 18.04 19.07 -10.67
C LYS A 180 19.43 18.80 -10.12
N GLU A 181 19.57 17.77 -9.30
CA GLU A 181 20.88 17.32 -8.86
C GLU A 181 21.57 16.58 -10.01
N ASP A 182 22.68 17.13 -10.49
CA ASP A 182 23.57 16.46 -11.44
C ASP A 182 24.89 16.15 -10.72
N TRP A 183 24.94 14.98 -10.09
CA TRP A 183 26.07 14.56 -9.28
C TRP A 183 27.36 14.44 -10.12
N VAL A 184 27.24 14.11 -11.41
CA VAL A 184 28.39 13.99 -12.31
C VAL A 184 28.98 15.35 -12.63
N ALA A 185 28.13 16.35 -12.92
CA ALA A 185 28.59 17.72 -13.14
C ALA A 185 29.26 18.31 -11.89
N GLU A 186 28.71 18.04 -10.70
CA GLU A 186 29.31 18.47 -9.43
C GLU A 186 30.68 17.84 -9.17
N GLU A 187 30.83 16.52 -9.34
CA GLU A 187 32.14 15.86 -9.19
C GLU A 187 33.13 16.33 -10.26
N ARG A 188 32.68 16.54 -11.51
CA ARG A 188 33.54 17.07 -12.58
C ARG A 188 34.09 18.44 -12.22
N ALA A 189 33.25 19.36 -11.74
CA ALA A 189 33.70 20.69 -11.34
C ALA A 189 34.72 20.66 -10.20
N GLN A 190 34.56 19.75 -9.24
CA GLN A 190 35.53 19.57 -8.15
C GLN A 190 36.86 19.04 -8.65
N LEU A 191 36.84 18.06 -9.55
CA LEU A 191 38.04 17.49 -10.16
C LEU A 191 38.76 18.53 -11.05
N ASP A 192 38.03 19.28 -11.87
CA ASP A 192 38.60 20.33 -12.73
C ASP A 192 39.30 21.41 -11.88
N GLY A 193 38.68 21.81 -10.77
CA GLY A 193 39.28 22.76 -9.82
C GLY A 193 40.56 22.22 -9.20
N LEU A 194 40.57 20.94 -8.80
CA LEU A 194 41.74 20.28 -8.26
C LEU A 194 42.88 20.14 -9.29
N ILE A 195 42.57 19.67 -10.50
CA ILE A 195 43.53 19.52 -11.59
C ILE A 195 44.14 20.88 -11.95
N GLY A 196 43.31 21.92 -12.03
CA GLY A 196 43.77 23.29 -12.29
C GLY A 196 44.71 23.81 -11.19
N HIS A 197 44.42 23.52 -9.92
CA HIS A 197 45.30 23.84 -8.80
C HIS A 197 46.64 23.11 -8.89
N LEU A 198 46.62 21.79 -9.03
CA LEU A 198 47.83 20.97 -9.10
C LEU A 198 48.71 21.37 -10.28
N ARG A 199 48.11 21.65 -11.44
CA ARG A 199 48.84 22.15 -12.61
C ARG A 199 49.57 23.47 -12.29
N ARG A 200 48.89 24.43 -11.68
CA ARG A 200 49.48 25.74 -11.34
C ARG A 200 50.66 25.58 -10.39
N VAL A 201 50.52 24.74 -9.36
CA VAL A 201 51.61 24.50 -8.40
C VAL A 201 52.78 23.78 -9.07
N SER A 202 52.50 22.81 -9.96
CA SER A 202 53.54 22.14 -10.76
C SER A 202 54.32 23.12 -11.63
N GLU A 203 53.62 23.99 -12.35
CA GLU A 203 54.21 24.98 -13.23
C GLU A 203 55.10 25.97 -12.46
N GLN A 204 54.66 26.40 -11.26
CA GLN A 204 55.46 27.22 -10.36
C GLN A 204 56.74 26.51 -9.91
N TYR A 205 56.61 25.27 -9.42
CA TYR A 205 57.76 24.47 -8.99
C TYR A 205 58.76 24.24 -10.14
N ILE A 206 58.28 23.90 -11.34
CA ILE A 206 59.13 23.74 -12.53
C ILE A 206 59.85 25.04 -12.86
N ALA A 207 59.16 26.19 -12.80
CA ALA A 207 59.77 27.49 -13.06
C ALA A 207 60.87 27.83 -12.04
N GLU A 208 60.64 27.57 -10.75
CA GLU A 208 61.61 27.76 -9.68
C GLU A 208 62.85 26.87 -9.87
N GLN A 209 62.67 25.57 -10.09
CA GLN A 209 63.78 24.64 -10.32
C GLN A 209 64.56 24.97 -11.60
N SER A 210 63.87 25.42 -12.65
CA SER A 210 64.50 25.83 -13.91
C SER A 210 65.30 27.12 -13.76
N ALA A 211 64.94 28.02 -12.84
CA ALA A 211 65.71 29.21 -12.53
C ALA A 211 66.99 28.85 -11.77
N ILE A 212 66.88 27.99 -10.75
CA ILE A 212 68.03 27.47 -9.99
C ILE A 212 69.04 26.78 -10.93
N ALA A 213 68.56 25.90 -11.81
CA ALA A 213 69.41 25.17 -12.75
C ALA A 213 70.09 26.05 -13.83
N LYS A 214 69.69 27.33 -13.98
CA LYS A 214 70.30 28.29 -14.92
C LYS A 214 71.24 29.28 -14.24
N GLU A 215 71.20 29.39 -12.91
CA GLU A 215 72.10 30.24 -12.12
C GLU A 215 73.40 29.52 -11.71
N GLU A 216 73.53 28.22 -12.04
CA GLU A 216 74.79 27.45 -12.09
C GLU A 216 75.42 27.44 -13.50
#